data_AF-A0A0F3NGV3-F1
#
_entry.id   AF-A0A0F3NGV3-F1
#
_cell.length_a   1.000
_cell.length_b   1.000
_cell.length_c   1.000
_cell.angle_alpha   90.00
_cell.angle_beta   90.00
_cell.angle_gamma   90.00
#
_symmetry.space_group_name_H-M   'P 1'
#
loop_
_entity.id
_entity.type
_entity.pdbx_description
1 polymer ?
#
loop_
_entity_poly.entity_id
_entity_poly.type
_entity_poly.pdbx_seq_one_letter_code
_entity_poly.pdbx_strand_id
1 'polypeptide(L)'
;MEIYHPKIDDKVCETKSVGTSSSGGGKKQYALYKESTETKSNTAGGTALCGGEGHTGSSITSGHGDAPQSLKNFVAKTLKDGNQNWPTSKGEGTKPNDNAKNVATDLTKLTSEEKTIVAGLLAKTIEGGVVVEMCLSPST
;
A
#
# COMPACT_ATOMS: atom_id res chain seq x y z
N MET A 1 4.83 30.78 2.63
CA MET A 1 4.56 29.71 3.60
C MET A 1 4.95 28.42 2.90
N GLU A 2 6.19 27.98 3.07
CA GLU A 2 6.58 26.63 2.65
C GLU A 2 5.88 25.68 3.61
N ILE A 3 4.75 25.17 3.15
CA ILE A 3 4.07 24.02 3.72
C ILE A 3 5.07 22.88 3.60
N TYR A 4 5.85 22.70 4.67
CA TYR A 4 6.68 21.53 4.89
C TYR A 4 5.73 20.36 4.75
N HIS A 5 5.67 19.76 3.56
CA HIS A 5 4.91 18.56 3.31
C HIS A 5 5.80 17.45 3.86
N PRO A 6 5.61 16.97 5.13
CA PRO A 6 6.18 15.68 5.49
C PRO A 6 5.78 14.70 4.39
N LYS A 7 6.61 13.70 4.10
CA LYS A 7 6.37 12.71 3.04
C LYS A 7 4.99 12.05 3.20
N ILE A 8 3.94 12.68 2.68
CA ILE A 8 2.53 12.32 2.88
C ILE A 8 2.22 11.01 2.17
N ASP A 9 2.99 10.72 1.12
CA ASP A 9 3.05 9.42 0.50
C ASP A 9 3.32 8.31 1.50
N ASP A 10 4.14 8.55 2.54
CA ASP A 10 4.49 7.55 3.57
C ASP A 10 3.34 7.22 4.52
N LYS A 11 2.24 7.98 4.51
CA LYS A 11 1.07 7.75 5.38
C LYS A 11 -0.02 6.90 4.74
N VAL A 12 -0.01 6.73 3.42
CA VAL A 12 -1.06 6.00 2.69
C VAL A 12 -0.48 4.70 2.18
N CYS A 13 -1.20 3.59 2.39
CA CYS A 13 -0.74 2.27 2.02
C CYS A 13 0.64 1.97 2.62
N GLU A 14 0.87 2.36 3.87
CA GLU A 14 2.11 2.01 4.57
C GLU A 14 2.10 0.52 4.93
N THR A 15 2.99 -0.27 4.33
CA THR A 15 3.11 -1.70 4.62
C THR A 15 3.51 -1.93 6.07
N LYS A 16 3.01 -3.00 6.67
CA LYS A 16 3.18 -3.26 8.10
C LYS A 16 4.24 -4.31 8.38
N SER A 17 4.89 -4.17 9.53
CA SER A 17 5.76 -5.18 10.12
C SER A 17 4.98 -5.96 11.18
N VAL A 18 5.02 -7.28 11.10
CA VAL A 18 4.47 -8.19 12.14
C VAL A 18 5.55 -8.99 12.86
N GLY A 19 6.79 -8.93 12.37
CA GLY A 19 7.90 -9.71 12.88
C GLY A 19 9.24 -9.02 12.71
N THR A 20 10.27 -9.70 13.17
CA THR A 20 11.64 -9.19 13.18
C THR A 20 12.60 -10.16 12.50
N SER A 21 13.69 -9.63 11.96
CA SER A 21 14.71 -10.43 11.30
C SER A 21 15.41 -11.36 12.29
N SER A 22 15.37 -12.66 12.00
CA SER A 22 16.05 -13.72 12.76
C SER A 22 17.59 -13.64 12.62
N SER A 23 18.08 -13.06 11.52
CA SER A 23 19.50 -12.98 11.20
C SER A 23 20.06 -11.56 11.32
N GLY A 24 19.20 -10.54 11.39
CA GLY A 24 19.55 -9.11 11.37
C GLY A 24 19.46 -8.40 12.73
N GLY A 25 19.54 -9.15 13.84
CA GLY A 25 19.54 -8.57 15.20
C GLY A 25 18.17 -8.07 15.68
N GLY A 26 17.06 -8.69 15.25
CA GLY A 26 15.73 -8.37 15.76
C GLY A 26 15.13 -7.06 15.21
N LYS A 27 15.64 -6.54 14.09
CA LYS A 27 15.04 -5.38 13.42
C LYS A 27 13.67 -5.72 12.83
N LYS A 28 12.73 -4.77 12.87
CA LYS A 28 11.42 -4.90 12.22
C LYS A 28 11.59 -5.17 10.72
N GLN A 29 10.70 -5.98 10.16
CA GLN A 29 10.70 -6.34 8.75
C GLN A 29 9.28 -6.18 8.19
N TYR A 30 9.19 -5.50 7.06
CA TYR A 30 7.95 -5.02 6.48
C TYR A 30 7.58 -5.79 5.22
N ALA A 31 6.29 -5.81 4.90
CA ALA A 31 5.84 -6.34 3.60
C ALA A 31 6.46 -5.56 2.44
N LEU A 32 6.57 -6.22 1.29
CA LEU A 32 7.03 -5.60 0.04
C LEU A 32 5.89 -5.60 -0.98
N TYR A 33 5.63 -4.46 -1.61
CA TYR A 33 4.67 -4.41 -2.70
C TYR A 33 5.14 -5.23 -3.90
N LYS A 34 4.21 -6.06 -4.40
CA LYS A 34 4.37 -6.92 -5.58
C LYS A 34 3.10 -6.89 -6.42
N GLU A 35 3.17 -7.56 -7.56
CA GLU A 35 2.08 -7.70 -8.52
C GLU A 35 0.90 -8.55 -8.03
N SER A 36 1.17 -9.46 -7.09
CA SER A 36 0.21 -10.35 -6.46
C SER A 36 0.65 -10.63 -5.02
N THR A 37 -0.31 -10.77 -4.10
CA THR A 37 -0.04 -11.16 -2.72
C THR A 37 0.47 -12.60 -2.68
N GLU A 38 1.58 -12.81 -2.00
CA GLU A 38 2.20 -14.13 -1.80
C GLU A 38 1.54 -14.86 -0.62
N THR A 39 1.69 -16.18 -0.56
CA THR A 39 1.37 -16.94 0.65
C THR A 39 2.28 -16.48 1.78
N LYS A 40 1.69 -15.85 2.80
CA LYS A 40 2.39 -15.26 3.94
C LYS A 40 3.29 -16.30 4.63
N SER A 41 4.59 -16.06 4.68
CA SER A 41 5.55 -16.93 5.36
C SER A 41 6.75 -16.14 5.90
N ASN A 42 7.63 -16.79 6.65
CA ASN A 42 8.86 -16.15 7.15
C ASN A 42 9.92 -15.93 6.06
N THR A 43 9.68 -16.37 4.82
CA THR A 43 10.59 -16.23 3.67
C THR A 43 9.94 -15.53 2.46
N ALA A 44 8.64 -15.25 2.51
CA ALA A 44 7.88 -14.56 1.46
C ALA A 44 6.99 -13.48 2.09
N GLY A 45 7.31 -12.22 1.83
CA GLY A 45 6.64 -11.05 2.40
C GLY A 45 5.94 -10.16 1.36
N GLY A 46 5.72 -10.66 0.15
CA GLY A 46 5.10 -9.92 -0.95
C GLY A 46 3.61 -9.69 -0.75
N THR A 47 3.15 -8.47 -0.98
CA THR A 47 1.73 -8.10 -0.90
C THR A 47 1.28 -7.24 -2.08
N ALA A 48 0.06 -7.46 -2.56
CA ALA A 48 -0.65 -6.56 -3.46
C ALA A 48 -1.75 -5.77 -2.74
N LEU A 49 -1.80 -5.85 -1.41
CA LEU A 49 -2.78 -5.18 -0.56
C LEU A 49 -2.19 -3.88 0.00
N CYS A 50 -2.86 -2.75 -0.25
CA CYS A 50 -2.55 -1.45 0.35
C CYS A 50 -2.50 -1.58 1.89
N GLY A 51 -1.34 -1.28 2.47
CA GLY A 51 -1.09 -1.40 3.90
C GLY A 51 -0.94 -2.85 4.40
N GLY A 52 -0.66 -3.78 3.49
CA GLY A 52 -0.54 -5.21 3.78
C GLY A 52 0.63 -5.55 4.71
N GLU A 53 0.51 -6.72 5.32
CA GLU A 53 1.57 -7.39 6.09
C GLU A 53 2.06 -8.60 5.29
N GLY A 54 3.38 -8.84 5.31
CA GLY A 54 4.01 -9.91 4.53
C GLY A 54 3.97 -11.28 5.22
N HIS A 55 3.71 -11.29 6.52
CA HIS A 55 3.70 -12.49 7.35
C HIS A 55 2.63 -12.37 8.44
N THR A 56 2.42 -13.43 9.22
CA THR A 56 1.56 -13.43 10.42
C THR A 56 2.34 -13.81 11.69
N GLY A 57 3.57 -14.30 11.56
CA GLY A 57 4.44 -14.65 12.68
C GLY A 57 5.48 -13.57 13.01
N SER A 58 6.12 -13.72 14.18
CA SER A 58 7.03 -12.72 14.74
C SER A 58 8.49 -12.83 14.27
N SER A 59 8.83 -13.88 13.51
CA SER A 59 10.21 -14.20 13.11
C SER A 59 10.29 -14.31 11.59
N ILE A 60 11.21 -13.55 10.99
CA ILE A 60 11.38 -13.41 9.54
C ILE A 60 12.82 -13.76 9.16
N THR A 61 12.98 -14.61 8.16
CA THR A 61 14.28 -15.07 7.66
C THR A 61 14.68 -14.31 6.40
N SER A 62 13.75 -14.08 5.47
CA SER A 62 14.00 -13.40 4.19
C SER A 62 12.70 -12.93 3.51
N GLY A 63 12.82 -12.30 2.33
CA GLY A 63 11.66 -11.94 1.49
C GLY A 63 10.85 -10.72 1.96
N HIS A 64 11.37 -9.97 2.92
CA HIS A 64 10.76 -8.79 3.52
C HIS A 64 11.71 -7.59 3.40
N GLY A 65 11.19 -6.38 3.63
CA GLY A 65 11.96 -5.13 3.55
C GLY A 65 12.39 -4.60 4.92
N ASP A 66 13.52 -3.89 4.96
CA ASP A 66 14.02 -3.21 6.16
C ASP A 66 13.25 -1.93 6.53
N ALA A 67 12.43 -1.42 5.61
CA ALA A 67 11.64 -0.21 5.79
C ALA A 67 10.23 -0.41 5.20
N PRO A 68 9.22 0.29 5.74
CA PRO A 68 7.89 0.28 5.16
C PRO A 68 7.90 0.85 3.74
N GLN A 69 7.07 0.29 2.88
CA GLN A 69 6.72 0.85 1.59
C GLN A 69 5.37 1.55 1.67
N SER A 70 5.21 2.54 0.80
CA SER A 70 4.10 3.49 0.84
C SER A 70 3.39 3.63 -0.50
N LEU A 71 2.45 4.58 -0.62
CA LEU A 71 1.59 4.73 -1.81
C LEU A 71 2.38 4.78 -3.13
N LYS A 72 3.54 5.46 -3.17
CA LYS A 72 4.38 5.50 -4.38
C LYS A 72 4.85 4.11 -4.81
N ASN A 73 5.18 3.25 -3.85
CA ASN A 73 5.59 1.88 -4.11
C ASN A 73 4.39 1.02 -4.55
N PHE A 74 3.23 1.22 -3.92
CA PHE A 74 1.99 0.54 -4.31
C PHE A 74 1.60 0.88 -5.76
N VAL A 75 1.64 2.16 -6.12
CA VAL A 75 1.42 2.62 -7.49
C VAL A 75 2.41 1.94 -8.45
N ALA A 76 3.71 2.08 -8.17
CA ALA A 76 4.76 1.60 -9.07
C ALA A 76 4.83 0.07 -9.21
N LYS A 77 4.58 -0.69 -8.15
CA LYS A 77 4.81 -2.14 -8.11
C LYS A 77 3.54 -2.98 -8.15
N THR A 78 2.39 -2.40 -7.79
CA THR A 78 1.14 -3.14 -7.60
C THR A 78 0.01 -2.64 -8.49
N LEU A 79 -0.18 -1.33 -8.64
CA LEU A 79 -1.22 -0.77 -9.52
C LEU A 79 -0.82 -0.73 -11.00
N LYS A 80 0.46 -0.44 -11.28
CA LYS A 80 0.96 -0.13 -12.63
C LYS A 80 0.07 0.95 -13.27
N ASP A 81 -0.43 0.74 -14.49
CA ASP A 81 -1.29 1.68 -15.23
C ASP A 81 -2.74 1.78 -14.69
N GLY A 82 -2.95 1.52 -13.39
CA GLY A 82 -4.27 1.61 -12.74
C GLY A 82 -5.23 0.44 -12.98
N ASN A 83 -4.92 -0.47 -13.91
CA ASN A 83 -5.77 -1.62 -14.26
C ASN A 83 -5.42 -2.92 -13.49
N GLN A 84 -4.32 -2.93 -12.72
CA GLN A 84 -3.91 -4.08 -11.93
C GLN A 84 -4.19 -3.82 -10.44
N ASN A 85 -4.76 -4.81 -9.74
CA ASN A 85 -5.04 -4.76 -8.29
C ASN A 85 -5.98 -3.63 -7.82
N TRP A 86 -6.75 -3.00 -8.72
CA TRP A 86 -7.75 -1.99 -8.38
C TRP A 86 -9.16 -2.39 -8.87
N PRO A 87 -10.23 -2.21 -8.07
CA PRO A 87 -10.24 -1.81 -6.65
C PRO A 87 -9.88 -2.95 -5.69
N THR A 88 -9.65 -4.16 -6.22
CA THR A 88 -9.44 -5.41 -5.47
C THR A 88 -8.04 -5.96 -5.72
N SER A 89 -7.34 -6.33 -4.66
CA SER A 89 -6.03 -6.97 -4.72
C SER A 89 -6.10 -8.37 -5.37
N LYS A 90 -4.98 -8.87 -5.89
CA LYS A 90 -4.84 -10.25 -6.39
C LYS A 90 -3.95 -11.07 -5.46
N GLY A 91 -4.09 -12.39 -5.54
CA GLY A 91 -3.31 -13.35 -4.78
C GLY A 91 -3.98 -13.79 -3.49
N GLU A 92 -3.15 -14.25 -2.55
CA GLU A 92 -3.63 -14.90 -1.32
C GLU A 92 -4.45 -13.96 -0.45
N GLY A 93 -5.61 -14.43 0.04
CA GLY A 93 -6.43 -13.69 0.99
C GLY A 93 -7.14 -12.44 0.44
N THR A 94 -7.23 -12.30 -0.89
CA THR A 94 -7.97 -11.20 -1.54
C THR A 94 -9.42 -11.11 -1.07
N LYS A 95 -9.92 -9.88 -0.93
CA LYS A 95 -11.33 -9.60 -0.60
C LYS A 95 -11.89 -8.53 -1.52
N PRO A 96 -13.19 -8.59 -1.87
CA PRO A 96 -13.82 -7.58 -2.71
C PRO A 96 -13.59 -6.14 -2.20
N ASN A 97 -13.01 -5.32 -3.07
CA ASN A 97 -12.72 -3.90 -2.90
C ASN A 97 -11.77 -3.58 -1.72
N ASP A 98 -10.91 -4.51 -1.34
CA ASP A 98 -9.99 -4.35 -0.21
C ASP A 98 -9.01 -3.18 -0.38
N ASN A 99 -8.40 -3.00 -1.56
CA ASN A 99 -7.49 -1.89 -1.83
C ASN A 99 -8.23 -0.55 -1.80
N ALA A 100 -9.40 -0.45 -2.42
CA ALA A 100 -10.20 0.78 -2.37
C ALA A 100 -10.59 1.16 -0.93
N LYS A 101 -10.99 0.18 -0.11
CA LYS A 101 -11.33 0.39 1.30
C LYS A 101 -10.13 0.83 2.14
N ASN A 102 -8.98 0.20 1.94
CA ASN A 102 -7.76 0.53 2.68
C ASN A 102 -7.25 1.92 2.31
N VAL A 103 -7.21 2.26 1.02
CA VAL A 103 -6.86 3.62 0.57
C VAL A 103 -7.82 4.65 1.16
N ALA A 104 -9.14 4.41 1.08
CA ALA A 104 -10.13 5.33 1.65
C ALA A 104 -9.93 5.53 3.17
N THR A 105 -9.63 4.44 3.90
CA THR A 105 -9.38 4.48 5.35
C THR A 105 -8.13 5.27 5.70
N ASP A 106 -7.06 5.18 4.91
CA ASP A 106 -5.86 5.99 5.15
C ASP A 106 -6.09 7.45 4.79
N LEU A 107 -6.87 7.73 3.73
CA LEU A 107 -7.26 9.08 3.36
C LEU A 107 -8.07 9.78 4.46
N THR A 108 -8.92 9.08 5.23
CA THR A 108 -9.69 9.74 6.31
C THR A 108 -8.82 10.30 7.43
N LYS A 109 -7.59 9.77 7.60
CA LYS A 109 -6.61 10.21 8.60
C LYS A 109 -5.81 11.44 8.16
N LEU A 110 -5.97 11.86 6.91
CA LEU A 110 -5.28 13.00 6.33
C LEU A 110 -6.11 14.28 6.45
N THR A 111 -5.41 15.40 6.57
CA THR A 111 -6.00 16.74 6.41
C THR A 111 -6.44 16.98 4.96
N SER A 112 -7.29 17.98 4.73
CA SER A 112 -7.77 18.29 3.38
C SER A 112 -6.65 18.61 2.39
N GLU A 113 -5.59 19.29 2.83
CA GLU A 113 -4.42 19.60 1.99
C GLU A 113 -3.64 18.33 1.61
N GLU A 114 -3.40 17.44 2.57
CA GLU A 114 -2.73 16.16 2.35
C GLU A 114 -3.53 15.27 1.39
N LYS A 115 -4.87 15.28 1.47
CA LYS A 115 -5.75 14.57 0.53
C LYS A 115 -5.58 15.08 -0.90
N THR A 116 -5.47 16.38 -1.11
CA THR A 116 -5.25 16.97 -2.45
C THR A 116 -3.94 16.49 -3.07
N ILE A 117 -2.87 16.39 -2.26
CA ILE A 117 -1.57 15.88 -2.71
C ILE A 117 -1.66 14.40 -3.13
N VAL A 118 -2.33 13.57 -2.31
CA VAL A 118 -2.53 12.15 -2.63
C VAL A 118 -3.40 11.96 -3.87
N ALA A 119 -4.46 12.76 -4.01
CA ALA A 119 -5.28 12.76 -5.21
C ALA A 119 -4.46 13.11 -6.46
N GLY A 120 -3.54 14.07 -6.37
CA GLY A 120 -2.62 14.40 -7.46
C GLY A 120 -1.66 13.25 -7.83
N LEU A 121 -1.18 12.49 -6.85
CA LEU A 121 -0.34 11.30 -7.10
C LEU A 121 -1.13 10.19 -7.80
N LEU A 122 -2.37 9.94 -7.37
CA LEU A 122 -3.25 8.97 -8.01
C LEU A 122 -3.67 9.41 -9.42
N ALA A 123 -3.93 10.71 -9.62
CA ALA A 123 -4.29 11.27 -10.92
C ALA A 123 -3.13 11.17 -11.95
N LYS A 124 -1.87 11.22 -11.52
CA LYS A 124 -0.73 10.98 -12.43
C LYS A 124 -0.60 9.52 -12.87
N THR A 125 -1.23 8.59 -12.16
CA THR A 125 -1.19 7.15 -12.49
C THR A 125 -2.12 6.81 -13.66
N ILE A 126 -3.02 7.72 -14.06
CA ILE A 126 -4.10 7.50 -15.05
C ILE A 126 -3.90 8.26 -16.39
N GLU A 127 -2.75 8.89 -16.64
CA GLU A 127 -2.45 9.52 -17.95
C GLU A 127 -2.28 8.49 -19.11
N GLY A 128 -2.44 7.18 -18.84
CA GLY A 128 -2.38 6.10 -19.82
C GLY A 128 -3.70 5.34 -20.10
N GLY A 129 -4.83 5.70 -19.51
CA GLY A 129 -6.12 5.09 -19.88
C GLY A 129 -7.12 4.89 -18.74
N VAL A 130 -8.32 5.41 -18.97
CA VAL A 130 -9.53 5.32 -18.13
C VAL A 130 -9.42 6.04 -16.79
N VAL A 131 -10.08 7.20 -16.73
CA VAL A 131 -10.48 7.90 -15.51
C VAL A 131 -11.07 6.88 -14.55
N VAL A 132 -10.35 6.55 -13.48
CA VAL A 132 -10.98 5.92 -12.32
C VAL A 132 -11.89 7.00 -11.74
N GLU A 133 -13.16 6.99 -12.16
CA GLU A 133 -14.24 7.64 -11.41
C GLU A 133 -14.25 6.99 -10.03
N MET A 134 -13.45 7.57 -9.14
CA MET A 134 -13.48 7.26 -7.73
C MET A 134 -14.75 7.91 -7.22
N CYS A 135 -15.89 7.23 -7.43
CA CYS A 135 -17.18 7.59 -6.86
C CYS A 135 -17.06 7.56 -5.33
N LEU A 136 -16.54 8.65 -4.77
CA LEU A 136 -17.00 9.20 -3.52
C LEU A 136 -18.45 9.61 -3.80
N SER A 137 -19.38 8.65 -3.76
CA SER A 137 -20.79 8.97 -3.71
C SER A 137 -20.99 9.84 -2.46
N PRO A 138 -21.35 11.13 -2.58
CA PRO A 138 -21.92 11.80 -1.43
C PRO A 138 -23.27 11.12 -1.25
N SER A 139 -23.38 10.24 -0.26
CA SER A 139 -24.68 9.76 0.18
C SER A 139 -25.48 10.99 0.62
N THR A 140 -26.42 11.38 -0.23
CA THR A 140 -27.58 12.22 0.11
C THR A 140 -28.42 11.57 1.17
#